data_AF-A0A5B8V2K2-F1
#
_entry.id   AF-A0A5B8V2K2-F1
#
_cell.length_a   1.000
_cell.length_b   1.000
_cell.length_c   1.000
_cell.angle_alpha   90.00
_cell.angle_beta   90.00
_cell.angle_gamma   90.00
#
_symmetry.space_group_name_H-M   'P 1'
#
loop_
_entity.id
_entity.type
_entity.pdbx_description
1 polymer ?
#
loop_
_entity_poly.entity_id
_entity_poly.type
_entity_poly.pdbx_seq_one_letter_code
_entity_poly.pdbx_strand_id
1 'polypeptide(L)'
;MKNLKMTAFAALAFMLASSCHFGRHTTIVETGDNYRLRIEYAGAIHFNYDGTAISNISRGGYVKYERNDETLEAKNDGHGGVSYELYDNGEQVNPQIEGKAFIARAVRVMLQKNHRPNWK
;
A
#
# COMPACT_ATOMS: atom_id res chain seq x y z
N MET A 1 -3.25 -56.64 -33.92
CA MET A 1 -4.25 -55.57 -33.74
C MET A 1 -3.59 -54.45 -32.97
N LYS A 2 -3.73 -53.21 -33.46
CA LYS A 2 -3.02 -52.02 -33.00
C LYS A 2 -3.73 -51.37 -31.80
N ASN A 3 -2.96 -50.64 -30.97
CA ASN A 3 -3.33 -49.50 -30.10
C ASN A 3 -4.04 -49.77 -28.75
N LEU A 4 -3.42 -49.42 -27.61
CA LEU A 4 -3.99 -48.43 -26.65
C LEU A 4 -3.00 -48.00 -25.53
N LYS A 5 -2.36 -46.85 -25.77
CA LYS A 5 -2.17 -45.68 -24.88
C LYS A 5 -1.68 -45.86 -23.42
N MET A 6 -0.34 -45.74 -23.31
CA MET A 6 0.39 -44.83 -22.41
C MET A 6 -0.45 -43.70 -21.77
N THR A 7 -0.85 -43.85 -20.50
CA THR A 7 -1.22 -42.73 -19.61
C THR A 7 -1.19 -43.16 -18.14
N ALA A 8 -0.06 -42.96 -17.46
CA ALA A 8 0.00 -43.01 -15.99
C ALA A 8 1.13 -42.09 -15.45
N PHE A 9 1.26 -40.89 -16.02
CA PHE A 9 2.26 -39.89 -15.61
C PHE A 9 1.67 -38.49 -15.39
N ALA A 10 0.38 -38.40 -15.06
CA ALA A 10 -0.33 -37.11 -15.01
C ALA A 10 -0.87 -36.71 -13.63
N ALA A 11 -0.58 -37.45 -12.55
CA ALA A 11 -1.13 -37.13 -11.22
C ALA A 11 -0.19 -36.30 -10.31
N LEU A 12 1.10 -36.16 -10.64
CA LEU A 12 2.09 -35.57 -9.72
C LEU A 12 2.48 -34.11 -10.06
N ALA A 13 2.02 -33.55 -11.19
CA ALA A 13 2.46 -32.25 -11.68
C ALA A 13 1.56 -31.06 -11.28
N PHE A 14 0.43 -31.29 -10.61
CA PHE A 14 -0.59 -30.24 -10.37
C PHE A 14 -0.50 -29.52 -9.01
N MET A 15 0.39 -29.92 -8.10
CA MET A 15 0.46 -29.33 -6.75
C MET A 15 1.47 -28.18 -6.59
N LEU A 16 2.20 -27.76 -7.64
CA LEU A 16 3.24 -26.72 -7.53
C LEU A 16 2.77 -25.29 -7.85
N ALA A 17 1.49 -25.07 -8.11
CA ALA A 17 0.95 -23.73 -8.35
C ALA A 17 0.32 -23.11 -7.09
N SER A 18 0.98 -23.25 -5.92
CA SER A 18 0.74 -22.31 -4.82
C SER A 18 1.37 -20.97 -5.22
N SER A 19 0.71 -20.24 -6.11
CA SER A 19 1.06 -18.86 -6.42
C SER A 19 0.81 -18.04 -5.16
N CYS A 20 1.80 -17.96 -4.28
CA CYS A 20 1.78 -17.02 -3.18
C CYS A 20 1.82 -15.62 -3.79
N HIS A 21 0.63 -15.04 -4.00
CA HIS A 21 0.44 -13.64 -4.33
C HIS A 21 0.76 -12.83 -3.05
N PHE A 22 2.03 -12.84 -2.62
CA PHE A 22 2.50 -11.90 -1.62
C PHE A 22 2.24 -10.51 -2.21
N GLY A 23 1.32 -9.77 -1.60
CA GLY A 23 0.89 -8.46 -2.09
C GLY A 23 2.11 -7.58 -2.38
N ARG A 24 2.05 -6.79 -3.45
CA ARG A 24 3.13 -5.87 -3.79
C ARG A 24 3.40 -4.96 -2.59
N HIS A 25 4.63 -5.03 -2.09
CA HIS A 25 5.19 -4.06 -1.16
C HIS A 25 6.03 -3.06 -1.97
N THR A 26 5.82 -1.77 -1.69
CA THR A 26 6.57 -0.70 -2.31
C THR A 26 7.13 0.20 -1.22
N THR A 27 8.39 0.60 -1.37
CA THR A 27 9.01 1.66 -0.57
C THR A 27 9.58 2.71 -1.51
N ILE A 28 9.25 3.98 -1.27
CA ILE A 28 9.79 5.15 -1.93
C ILE A 28 10.55 5.94 -0.86
N VAL A 29 11.82 6.22 -1.08
CA VAL A 29 12.66 7.02 -0.18
C VAL A 29 13.26 8.16 -0.97
N GLU A 30 13.10 9.37 -0.48
CA GLU A 30 13.75 10.58 -0.99
C GLU A 30 14.42 11.32 0.16
N THR A 31 15.68 11.70 -0.03
CA THR A 31 16.49 12.40 0.97
C THR A 31 17.22 13.57 0.33
N GLY A 32 17.27 14.70 1.04
CA GLY A 32 18.08 15.88 0.74
C GLY A 32 18.52 16.55 2.04
N ASP A 33 19.28 17.64 1.95
CA ASP A 33 20.02 18.23 3.09
C ASP A 33 19.17 18.48 4.36
N ASN A 34 17.90 18.88 4.19
CA ASN A 34 16.94 19.07 5.30
C ASN A 34 15.56 18.46 4.97
N TYR A 35 15.55 17.40 4.16
CA TYR A 35 14.31 16.77 3.70
C TYR A 35 14.46 15.26 3.72
N ARG A 36 13.53 14.58 4.36
CA ARG A 36 13.38 13.14 4.27
C ARG A 36 11.93 12.80 4.03
N LEU A 37 11.66 12.04 2.97
CA LEU A 37 10.37 11.43 2.67
C LEU A 37 10.55 9.92 2.57
N ARG A 38 9.73 9.18 3.30
CA ARG A 38 9.57 7.74 3.14
C ARG A 38 8.09 7.45 2.95
N ILE A 39 7.75 6.74 1.89
CA ILE A 39 6.40 6.21 1.65
C ILE A 39 6.52 4.71 1.51
N GLU A 40 5.82 3.98 2.34
CA GLU A 40 5.79 2.53 2.33
C GLU A 40 4.35 2.06 2.26
N TYR A 41 4.04 1.09 1.40
CA TYR A 41 2.69 0.54 1.34
C TYR A 41 2.69 -0.90 0.85
N ALA A 42 1.69 -1.65 1.30
CA ALA A 42 1.41 -3.00 0.85
C ALA A 42 -0.10 -3.23 0.68
N GLY A 43 -0.45 -4.05 -0.31
CA GLY A 43 -1.84 -4.34 -0.66
C GLY A 43 -2.46 -3.33 -1.63
N ALA A 44 -3.77 -3.43 -1.84
CA ALA A 44 -4.51 -2.52 -2.71
C ALA A 44 -4.93 -1.27 -1.92
N ILE A 45 -4.50 -0.11 -2.39
CA ILE A 45 -4.78 1.20 -1.78
C ILE A 45 -5.66 2.00 -2.74
N HIS A 46 -6.81 2.43 -2.26
CA HIS A 46 -7.74 3.26 -3.03
C HIS A 46 -7.85 4.63 -2.36
N PHE A 47 -7.68 5.69 -3.13
CA PHE A 47 -7.89 7.05 -2.69
C PHE A 47 -9.34 7.48 -2.94
N ASN A 48 -9.83 8.48 -2.20
CA ASN A 48 -11.10 9.11 -2.53
C ASN A 48 -10.97 9.93 -3.83
N TYR A 49 -12.10 10.25 -4.45
CA TYR A 49 -12.14 10.99 -5.72
C TYR A 49 -11.42 12.35 -5.64
N ASP A 50 -11.53 13.03 -4.49
CA ASP A 50 -10.95 14.37 -4.29
C ASP A 50 -9.42 14.33 -4.06
N GLY A 51 -8.82 13.15 -3.90
CA GLY A 51 -7.39 12.99 -3.63
C GLY A 51 -6.95 13.60 -2.29
N THR A 52 -7.80 13.49 -1.27
CA THR A 52 -7.59 14.06 0.07
C THR A 52 -7.60 13.01 1.18
N ALA A 53 -8.03 11.78 0.89
CA ALA A 53 -8.06 10.67 1.84
C ALA A 53 -7.84 9.33 1.14
N ILE A 54 -7.42 8.32 1.90
CA ILE A 54 -7.50 6.92 1.50
C ILE A 54 -8.94 6.47 1.80
N SER A 55 -9.64 6.00 0.77
CA SER A 55 -11.02 5.50 0.86
C SER A 55 -11.08 4.05 1.31
N ASN A 56 -10.10 3.23 0.89
CA ASN A 56 -10.04 1.82 1.26
C ASN A 56 -8.60 1.28 1.18
N ILE A 57 -8.29 0.33 2.06
CA ILE A 57 -7.06 -0.47 2.07
C ILE A 57 -7.49 -1.94 2.13
N SER A 58 -6.94 -2.79 1.26
CA SER A 58 -7.22 -4.23 1.33
C SER A 58 -6.88 -4.81 2.70
N ARG A 59 -7.60 -5.84 3.15
CA ARG A 59 -7.30 -6.52 4.42
C ARG A 59 -5.82 -6.97 4.50
N GLY A 60 -5.16 -6.63 5.61
CA GLY A 60 -3.73 -6.89 5.81
C GLY A 60 -2.78 -5.91 5.09
N GLY A 61 -3.33 -4.99 4.30
CA GLY A 61 -2.58 -3.89 3.69
C GLY A 61 -2.37 -2.72 4.66
N TYR A 62 -1.42 -1.87 4.31
CA TYR A 62 -1.10 -0.67 5.08
C TYR A 62 -0.46 0.40 4.19
N VAL A 63 -0.48 1.63 4.68
CA VAL A 63 0.32 2.75 4.18
C VAL A 63 1.04 3.37 5.37
N LYS A 64 2.32 3.66 5.20
CA LYS A 64 3.13 4.45 6.11
C LYS A 64 3.77 5.59 5.33
N TYR A 65 3.59 6.81 5.81
CA TYR A 65 4.17 8.02 5.28
C TYR A 65 4.95 8.70 6.38
N GLU A 66 6.21 9.00 6.12
CA GLU A 66 7.08 9.75 7.01
C GLU A 66 7.64 10.92 6.21
N ARG A 67 7.46 12.14 6.71
CA ARG A 67 8.09 13.33 6.17
C ARG A 67 8.69 14.15 7.30
N ASN A 68 10.01 14.16 7.39
CA ASN A 68 10.74 14.71 8.54
C ASN A 68 10.16 14.09 9.84
N ASP A 69 9.58 14.93 10.72
CA ASP A 69 9.01 14.52 12.01
C ASP A 69 7.50 14.21 11.96
N GLU A 70 6.87 14.33 10.77
CA GLU A 70 5.47 13.99 10.55
C GLU A 70 5.35 12.52 10.12
N THR A 71 4.52 11.74 10.83
CA THR A 71 4.22 10.34 10.48
C THR A 71 2.72 10.10 10.33
N LEU A 72 2.33 9.39 9.28
CA LEU A 72 0.98 8.89 9.06
C LEU A 72 1.05 7.39 8.82
N GLU A 73 0.32 6.62 9.62
CA GLU A 73 0.02 5.21 9.36
C GLU A 73 -1.46 5.05 9.06
N ALA A 74 -1.77 4.29 8.01
CA ALA A 74 -3.14 3.95 7.64
C ALA A 74 -3.28 2.46 7.38
N LYS A 75 -4.31 1.84 7.95
CA LYS A 75 -4.60 0.40 7.84
C LYS A 75 -6.10 0.19 7.60
N ASN A 76 -6.46 -0.99 7.07
CA ASN A 76 -7.87 -1.39 7.04
C ASN A 76 -8.40 -1.52 8.47
N ASP A 77 -9.58 -0.95 8.75
CA ASP A 77 -10.19 -0.97 10.09
C ASP A 77 -10.96 -2.26 10.43
N GLY A 78 -10.97 -3.25 9.52
CA GLY A 78 -11.73 -4.49 9.65
C GLY A 78 -13.20 -4.41 9.21
N HIS A 79 -13.72 -3.21 8.96
CA HIS A 79 -15.11 -2.93 8.58
C HIS A 79 -15.23 -2.34 7.16
N GLY A 80 -14.13 -2.28 6.41
CA GLY A 80 -14.08 -1.73 5.06
C GLY A 80 -13.77 -0.23 5.01
N GLY A 81 -13.46 0.38 6.16
CA GLY A 81 -12.90 1.72 6.26
C GLY A 81 -11.39 1.71 6.51
N VAL A 82 -10.87 2.88 6.88
CA VAL A 82 -9.44 3.12 7.08
C VAL A 82 -9.22 3.76 8.46
N SER A 83 -8.40 3.13 9.29
CA SER A 83 -7.92 3.74 10.54
C SER A 83 -6.66 4.55 10.25
N TYR A 84 -6.54 5.73 10.87
CA TYR A 84 -5.36 6.58 10.79
C TYR A 84 -4.73 6.76 12.15
N GLU A 85 -3.40 6.64 12.19
CA GLU A 85 -2.56 7.08 13.30
C GLU A 85 -1.64 8.17 12.76
N LEU A 86 -1.66 9.34 13.40
CA LEU A 86 -0.88 10.50 12.99
C LEU A 86 0.02 10.93 14.14
N TYR A 87 1.26 11.27 13.79
CA TYR A 87 2.23 11.81 14.73
C TYR A 87 2.89 13.05 14.14
N ASP A 88 3.10 14.07 14.96
CA ASP A 88 3.87 15.27 14.63
C ASP A 88 4.87 15.51 15.78
N ASN A 89 6.16 15.54 15.46
CA ASN A 89 7.25 15.59 16.45
C ASN A 89 7.16 14.47 17.51
N GLY A 90 6.64 13.30 17.11
CA GLY A 90 6.44 12.15 17.99
C GLY A 90 5.19 12.20 18.86
N GLU A 91 4.43 13.29 18.85
CA GLU A 91 3.16 13.41 19.57
C GLU A 91 1.99 12.97 18.70
N GLN A 92 1.06 12.19 19.26
CA GLN A 92 -0.09 11.70 18.52
C GLN A 92 -1.09 12.82 18.25
N VAL A 93 -1.47 13.00 16.99
CA VAL A 93 -2.42 14.03 16.53
C VAL A 93 -3.78 13.41 16.24
N ASN A 94 -4.87 14.10 16.61
CA ASN A 94 -6.21 13.63 16.34
C ASN A 94 -6.54 13.68 14.82
N PRO A 95 -6.85 12.55 14.17
CA PRO A 95 -7.13 12.52 12.73
C PRO A 95 -8.36 13.31 12.27
N GLN A 96 -9.37 13.48 13.13
CA GLN A 96 -10.66 14.06 12.76
C GLN A 96 -10.72 15.59 12.91
N ILE A 97 -9.90 16.15 13.79
CA ILE A 97 -9.88 17.60 14.11
C ILE A 97 -8.72 18.27 13.38
N GLU A 98 -7.50 17.91 13.76
CA GLU A 98 -6.25 18.57 13.31
C GLU A 98 -5.60 17.82 12.14
N GLY A 99 -5.75 16.50 12.14
CA GLY A 99 -5.08 15.60 11.22
C GLY A 99 -5.62 15.58 9.78
N LYS A 100 -6.81 16.14 9.52
CA LYS A 100 -7.42 16.12 8.17
C LYS A 100 -6.54 16.80 7.12
N ALA A 101 -5.96 17.95 7.46
CA ALA A 101 -5.07 18.67 6.57
C ALA A 101 -3.76 17.90 6.34
N PHE A 102 -3.25 17.22 7.36
CA PHE A 102 -2.08 16.36 7.24
C PHE A 102 -2.37 15.16 6.33
N ILE A 103 -3.46 14.42 6.54
CA ILE A 103 -3.88 13.31 5.68
C ILE A 103 -3.98 13.77 4.22
N ALA A 104 -4.64 14.90 3.96
CA ALA A 104 -4.79 15.43 2.61
C ALA A 104 -3.44 15.80 1.96
N ARG A 105 -2.50 16.37 2.72
CA ARG A 105 -1.14 16.65 2.22
C ARG A 105 -0.40 15.35 1.88
N ALA A 106 -0.40 14.36 2.78
CA ALA A 106 0.27 13.09 2.57
C ALA A 106 -0.30 12.33 1.36
N VAL A 107 -1.62 12.25 1.23
CA VAL A 107 -2.30 11.60 0.10
C VAL A 107 -1.94 12.26 -1.23
N ARG A 108 -1.90 13.59 -1.30
CA ARG A 108 -1.48 14.30 -2.53
C ARG A 108 -0.05 13.96 -2.93
N VAL A 109 0.88 13.89 -1.96
CA VAL A 109 2.25 13.48 -2.22
C VAL A 109 2.29 12.03 -2.72
N MET A 110 1.55 11.11 -2.10
CA MET A 110 1.47 9.72 -2.56
C MET A 110 0.96 9.62 -4.00
N LEU A 111 -0.10 10.35 -4.35
CA LEU A 111 -0.66 10.39 -5.70
C LEU A 111 0.37 10.90 -6.72
N GLN A 112 1.11 11.96 -6.36
CA GLN A 112 2.19 12.49 -7.21
C GLN A 112 3.33 11.49 -7.41
N LYS A 113 3.74 10.78 -6.35
CA LYS A 113 4.84 9.79 -6.43
C LYS A 113 4.42 8.49 -7.12
N ASN A 114 3.15 8.11 -7.00
CA ASN A 114 2.59 6.95 -7.69
C ASN A 114 2.33 7.22 -9.18
N HIS A 115 2.11 8.48 -9.57
CA HIS A 115 2.21 8.93 -10.95
C HIS A 115 3.69 8.92 -11.39
N ARG A 116 4.20 7.74 -11.78
CA ARG A 116 5.38 7.71 -12.65
C ARG A 116 4.91 8.06 -14.07
N PRO A 117 5.20 9.26 -14.62
CA PRO A 117 5.13 9.41 -16.06
C PRO A 117 6.12 8.40 -16.66
N ASN A 118 5.61 7.48 -17.46
CA ASN A 118 6.45 6.61 -18.27
C ASN A 118 7.22 7.50 -19.27
N TRP A 119 8.43 7.93 -18.91
CA TRP A 119 9.40 8.37 -19.90
C TRP A 119 10.21 7.15 -20.34
N LYS A 120 9.83 6.62 -21.51
CA LYS A 120 10.74 5.91 -22.40
C LYS A 120 11.41 6.94 -23.32
#